data_AF-A0A2P2KXK4-F1
#
_entry.id   AF-A0A2P2KXK4-F1
#
_cell.length_a   1.000
_cell.length_b   1.000
_cell.length_c   1.000
_cell.angle_alpha   90.00
_cell.angle_beta   90.00
_cell.angle_gamma   90.00
#
_symmetry.space_group_name_H-M   'P 1'
#
loop_
_entity.id
_entity.type
_entity.pdbx_description
1 polymer ?
#
loop_
_entity_poly.entity_id
_entity_poly.type
_entity_poly.pdbx_seq_one_letter_code
_entity_poly.pdbx_strand_id
1 'polypeptide(L)'
;MFTTKRKIQKDKDAEPTEFEETVAQALFDLENTNQDLKSELKDLFINAAVQMDVPGNHKAVVVYVPYRLRKAFRKIHLRLVRELEKKFSGKDVVMIATRRILRPPKKGSAVQRPRTRTLTAVHDAMLEDVVYPAEIVGKRVRYRVDGSKIIKVVSRL
;
A
#
# COMPACT_ATOMS: atom_id res chain seq x y z
N MET A 1 -13.12 20.11 15.67
CA MET A 1 -13.54 18.83 16.30
C MET A 1 -12.83 17.70 15.55
N PHE A 2 -12.01 16.92 16.25
CA PHE A 2 -10.92 16.06 15.74
C PHE A 2 -11.19 15.33 14.40
N THR A 3 -10.56 15.85 13.34
CA THR A 3 -10.69 15.46 11.93
C THR A 3 -9.73 14.34 11.50
N THR A 4 -8.69 14.06 12.27
CA THR A 4 -7.69 13.01 12.00
C THR A 4 -8.30 11.62 11.98
N LYS A 5 -9.31 11.35 12.81
CA LYS A 5 -10.06 10.08 12.80
C LYS A 5 -10.81 9.82 11.48
N ARG A 6 -11.05 10.84 10.65
CA ARG A 6 -11.65 10.63 9.31
C ARG A 6 -10.65 10.10 8.28
N LYS A 7 -9.35 10.28 8.52
CA LYS A 7 -8.29 9.82 7.62
C LYS A 7 -7.89 8.36 7.85
N ILE A 8 -8.38 7.73 8.90
CA ILE A 8 -8.14 6.32 9.18
C ILE A 8 -9.46 5.57 9.33
N GLN A 9 -9.62 4.50 8.55
CA GLN A 9 -10.76 3.61 8.65
C GLN A 9 -10.28 2.17 8.64
N LYS A 10 -10.31 1.53 9.80
CA LYS A 10 -9.95 0.11 9.91
C LYS A 10 -11.10 -0.80 9.49
N ASP A 11 -10.74 -1.97 8.99
CA ASP A 11 -11.69 -3.08 8.86
C ASP A 11 -12.11 -3.54 10.27
N LYS A 12 -13.43 -3.66 10.50
CA LYS A 12 -14.06 -4.10 11.76
C LYS A 12 -13.95 -3.15 12.96
N ASP A 13 -13.84 -1.84 12.71
CA ASP A 13 -13.84 -0.79 13.75
C ASP A 13 -12.78 -1.00 14.85
N ALA A 14 -11.68 -1.67 14.52
CA ALA A 14 -10.56 -1.84 15.44
C ALA A 14 -9.91 -0.49 15.77
N GLU A 15 -9.36 -0.36 16.97
CA GLU A 15 -8.69 0.86 17.39
C GLU A 15 -7.40 1.09 16.59
N PRO A 16 -7.12 2.33 16.17
CA PRO A 16 -5.88 2.69 15.49
C PRO A 16 -4.68 2.53 16.42
N THR A 17 -3.53 2.14 15.89
CA THR A 17 -2.28 2.12 16.65
C THR A 17 -1.68 3.53 16.70
N GLU A 18 -0.85 3.81 17.69
CA GLU A 18 -0.21 5.14 17.84
C GLU A 18 0.54 5.59 16.56
N PHE A 19 1.18 4.64 15.88
CA PHE A 19 1.88 4.91 14.63
C PHE A 19 0.91 5.29 13.50
N GLU A 20 -0.23 4.61 13.42
CA GLU A 20 -1.25 4.92 12.43
C GLU A 20 -1.92 6.26 12.69
N GLU A 21 -2.13 6.63 13.96
CA GLU A 21 -2.60 7.97 14.32
C GLU A 21 -1.62 9.05 13.89
N THR A 22 -0.31 8.79 14.05
CA THR A 22 0.75 9.69 13.57
C THR A 22 0.71 9.88 12.05
N VAL A 23 0.49 8.79 11.29
CA VAL A 23 0.34 8.86 9.82
C VAL A 23 -0.95 9.58 9.42
N ALA A 24 -2.07 9.33 10.12
CA ALA A 24 -3.33 10.02 9.88
C ALA A 24 -3.24 11.51 10.17
N GLN A 25 -2.53 11.90 11.24
CA GLN A 25 -2.20 13.29 11.56
C GLN A 25 -1.36 13.93 10.44
N ALA A 26 -0.31 13.25 10.00
CA ALA A 26 0.54 13.73 8.92
C ALA A 26 -0.26 13.99 7.63
N LEU A 27 -1.21 13.12 7.28
CA LEU A 27 -2.10 13.28 6.13
C LEU A 27 -3.08 14.45 6.30
N PHE A 28 -3.63 14.64 7.50
CA PHE A 28 -4.54 15.76 7.79
C PHE A 28 -3.83 17.12 7.70
N ASP A 29 -2.61 17.21 8.23
CA ASP A 29 -1.80 18.40 8.12
C ASP A 29 -1.48 18.72 6.65
N LEU A 30 -1.16 17.70 5.84
CA LEU A 30 -0.89 17.89 4.41
C LEU A 30 -2.12 18.39 3.64
N GLU A 31 -3.32 17.95 4.01
CA GLU A 31 -4.57 18.47 3.45
C GLU A 31 -4.75 19.97 3.73
N ASN A 32 -4.31 20.46 4.90
CA ASN A 32 -4.48 21.87 5.28
C ASN A 32 -3.35 22.76 4.74
N THR A 33 -2.12 22.25 4.65
CA THR A 33 -0.96 23.02 4.23
C THR A 33 -0.90 23.21 2.71
N ASN A 34 -1.30 22.21 1.92
CA ASN A 34 -1.19 22.26 0.46
C ASN A 34 -2.56 22.45 -0.22
N GLN A 35 -2.81 23.65 -0.76
CA GLN A 35 -4.07 23.97 -1.45
C GLN A 35 -4.32 23.08 -2.68
N ASP A 36 -3.28 22.68 -3.40
CA ASP A 36 -3.39 21.80 -4.57
C ASP A 36 -3.86 20.39 -4.21
N LEU A 37 -3.33 19.82 -3.11
CA LEU A 37 -3.62 18.45 -2.69
C LEU A 37 -4.89 18.36 -1.85
N LYS A 38 -5.38 19.48 -1.33
CA LYS A 38 -6.55 19.54 -0.44
C LYS A 38 -7.79 18.91 -1.06
N SER A 39 -8.09 19.23 -2.32
CA SER A 39 -9.28 18.73 -3.01
C SER A 39 -9.24 17.21 -3.19
N GLU A 40 -8.06 16.67 -3.53
CA GLU A 40 -7.86 15.25 -3.78
C GLU A 40 -7.70 14.45 -2.49
N LEU A 41 -7.10 15.03 -1.44
CA LEU A 41 -6.89 14.37 -0.16
C LEU A 41 -8.15 14.30 0.71
N LYS A 42 -9.07 15.25 0.58
CA LYS A 42 -10.27 15.37 1.44
C LYS A 42 -11.03 14.05 1.60
N ASP A 43 -11.26 13.36 0.48
CA ASP A 43 -12.05 12.11 0.43
C ASP A 43 -11.18 10.85 0.61
N LEU A 44 -9.86 11.01 0.76
CA LEU A 44 -8.94 9.90 0.94
C LEU A 44 -8.74 9.55 2.41
N PHE A 45 -8.66 8.25 2.67
CA PHE A 45 -8.35 7.67 3.95
C PHE A 45 -7.50 6.41 3.78
N ILE A 46 -6.84 6.01 4.86
CA ILE A 46 -5.99 4.82 4.93
C ILE A 46 -6.64 3.75 5.82
N ASN A 47 -6.29 2.50 5.57
CA ASN A 47 -6.76 1.36 6.34
C ASN A 47 -5.82 1.03 7.50
N ALA A 48 -4.52 1.07 7.23
CA ALA A 48 -3.49 0.76 8.22
C ALA A 48 -2.16 1.37 7.79
N ALA A 49 -1.22 1.44 8.71
CA ALA A 49 0.15 1.83 8.44
C ALA A 49 1.09 1.01 9.33
N VAL A 50 2.16 0.49 8.73
CA VAL A 50 3.11 -0.39 9.41
C VAL A 50 4.52 0.09 9.11
N GLN A 51 5.35 0.13 10.13
CA GLN A 51 6.77 0.36 9.97
C GLN A 51 7.48 -0.99 9.79
N MET A 52 8.32 -1.11 8.77
CA MET A 52 9.08 -2.32 8.46
C MET A 52 10.57 -2.02 8.41
N ASP A 53 11.37 -2.93 8.97
CA ASP A 53 12.82 -2.87 8.87
C ASP A 53 13.27 -3.43 7.51
N VAL A 54 14.09 -2.65 6.82
CA VAL A 54 14.64 -2.95 5.49
C VAL A 54 16.14 -3.23 5.66
N PRO A 55 16.72 -4.16 4.86
CA PRO A 55 18.16 -4.39 4.87
C PRO A 55 18.95 -3.09 4.69
N GLY A 56 20.04 -2.94 5.44
CA GLY A 56 20.85 -1.72 5.45
C GLY A 56 20.56 -0.75 6.59
N ASN A 57 19.90 -1.20 7.67
CA ASN A 57 19.54 -0.38 8.85
C ASN A 57 18.58 0.78 8.51
N HIS A 58 17.81 0.63 7.44
CA HIS A 58 16.77 1.58 7.05
C HIS A 58 15.40 1.08 7.51
N LYS A 59 14.51 2.01 7.82
CA LYS A 59 13.11 1.70 8.16
C LYS A 59 12.21 2.28 7.09
N ALA A 60 11.34 1.46 6.52
CA ALA A 60 10.33 1.89 5.56
C ALA A 60 8.95 1.97 6.23
N VAL A 61 8.13 2.89 5.74
CA VAL A 61 6.73 3.05 6.16
C VAL A 61 5.83 2.50 5.07
N VAL A 62 5.08 1.46 5.39
CA VAL A 62 4.10 0.86 4.49
C VAL A 62 2.71 1.35 4.86
N VAL A 63 2.09 2.09 3.94
CA VAL A 63 0.74 2.64 4.11
C VAL A 63 -0.24 1.79 3.32
N TYR A 64 -1.21 1.21 4.02
CA TYR A 64 -2.27 0.40 3.44
C TYR A 64 -3.46 1.27 3.07
N VAL A 65 -3.80 1.27 1.78
CA VAL A 65 -4.85 2.09 1.19
C VAL A 65 -6.04 1.21 0.78
N PRO A 66 -7.30 1.65 0.93
CA PRO A 66 -8.45 0.94 0.38
C PRO A 66 -8.31 0.69 -1.13
N TYR A 67 -8.59 -0.53 -1.58
CA TYR A 67 -8.53 -0.88 -3.01
C TYR A 67 -9.40 0.03 -3.90
N ARG A 68 -10.54 0.50 -3.38
CA ARG A 68 -11.45 1.44 -4.07
C ARG A 68 -10.78 2.77 -4.39
N LEU A 69 -9.88 3.24 -3.53
CA LEU A 69 -9.22 4.55 -3.64
C LEU A 69 -7.83 4.47 -4.31
N ARG A 70 -7.36 3.27 -4.68
CA ARG A 70 -6.03 3.05 -5.32
C ARG A 70 -5.77 3.99 -6.49
N LYS A 71 -6.77 4.22 -7.36
CA LYS A 71 -6.63 5.10 -8.54
C LYS A 71 -6.38 6.56 -8.15
N ALA A 72 -7.10 7.06 -7.15
CA ALA A 72 -6.93 8.42 -6.65
C ALA A 72 -5.55 8.60 -6.00
N PHE A 73 -5.12 7.64 -5.18
CA PHE A 73 -3.77 7.65 -4.60
C PHE A 73 -2.67 7.57 -5.66
N ARG A 74 -2.86 6.83 -6.76
CA ARG A 74 -1.90 6.79 -7.86
C ARG A 74 -1.72 8.15 -8.53
N LYS A 75 -2.82 8.88 -8.77
CA LYS A 75 -2.78 10.22 -9.38
C LYS A 75 -1.89 11.20 -8.60
N ILE A 76 -1.95 11.13 -7.26
CA ILE A 76 -1.21 12.05 -6.37
C ILE A 76 0.08 11.47 -5.80
N HIS A 77 0.41 10.23 -6.14
CA HIS A 77 1.42 9.43 -5.45
C HIS A 77 2.78 10.13 -5.36
N LEU A 78 3.29 10.63 -6.50
CA LEU A 78 4.63 11.23 -6.55
C LEU A 78 4.75 12.44 -5.62
N ARG A 79 3.71 13.27 -5.54
CA ARG A 79 3.68 14.44 -4.65
C ARG A 79 3.51 14.00 -3.20
N LEU A 80 2.60 13.06 -2.94
CA LEU A 80 2.27 12.61 -1.60
C LEU A 80 3.41 11.85 -0.92
N VAL A 81 4.12 10.98 -1.66
CA VAL A 81 5.30 10.27 -1.15
C VAL A 81 6.38 11.26 -0.72
N ARG A 82 6.74 12.23 -1.57
CA ARG A 82 7.76 13.24 -1.25
C ARG A 82 7.43 14.04 0.02
N GLU A 83 6.16 14.41 0.19
CA GLU A 83 5.73 15.17 1.37
C GLU A 83 5.71 14.32 2.64
N LEU A 84 5.33 13.03 2.55
CA LEU A 84 5.41 12.11 3.67
C LEU A 84 6.86 11.77 4.04
N GLU A 85 7.75 11.58 3.07
CA GLU A 85 9.17 11.32 3.31
C GLU A 85 9.84 12.47 4.08
N LYS A 86 9.51 13.73 3.74
CA LYS A 86 9.97 14.90 4.52
C LYS A 86 9.53 14.82 5.99
N LYS A 87 8.28 14.42 6.26
CA LYS A 87 7.75 14.29 7.63
C LYS A 87 8.35 13.11 8.39
N PHE A 88 8.63 12.00 7.71
CA PHE A 88 9.19 10.79 8.31
C PHE A 88 10.72 10.73 8.29
N SER A 89 11.39 11.88 8.27
CA SER A 89 12.85 12.00 8.36
C SER A 89 13.61 11.25 7.24
N GLY A 90 13.05 11.25 6.03
CA GLY A 90 13.65 10.59 4.87
C GLY A 90 13.53 9.06 4.86
N LYS A 91 12.64 8.49 5.67
CA LYS A 91 12.27 7.07 5.56
C LYS A 91 11.45 6.85 4.29
N ASP A 92 11.75 5.78 3.56
CA ASP A 92 11.01 5.40 2.35
C ASP A 92 9.54 5.13 2.69
N VAL A 93 8.62 5.75 1.94
CA VAL A 93 7.18 5.57 2.11
C VAL A 93 6.58 4.84 0.92
N VAL A 94 6.02 3.66 1.16
CA VAL A 94 5.39 2.82 0.11
C VAL A 94 3.90 2.69 0.37
N MET A 95 3.08 2.88 -0.67
CA MET A 95 1.64 2.71 -0.60
C MET A 95 1.20 1.39 -1.23
N ILE A 96 0.45 0.59 -0.48
CA ILE A 96 -0.05 -0.71 -0.94
C ILE A 96 -1.56 -0.74 -0.80
N ALA A 97 -2.27 -1.15 -1.85
CA ALA A 97 -3.71 -1.32 -1.72
C ALA A 97 -4.05 -2.60 -0.92
N THR A 98 -4.96 -2.51 0.05
CA THR A 98 -5.46 -3.66 0.81
C THR A 98 -6.25 -4.59 -0.10
N ARG A 99 -5.74 -5.80 -0.30
CA ARG A 99 -6.38 -6.85 -1.11
C ARG A 99 -6.70 -8.06 -0.23
N ARG A 100 -7.91 -8.60 -0.37
CA ARG A 100 -8.33 -9.80 0.38
C ARG A 100 -8.03 -11.06 -0.44
N ILE A 101 -7.25 -11.97 0.13
CA ILE A 101 -6.97 -13.29 -0.45
C ILE A 101 -8.05 -14.27 0.02
N LEU A 102 -8.72 -14.94 -0.92
CA LEU A 102 -9.67 -16.01 -0.64
C LEU A 102 -9.00 -17.38 -0.83
N ARG A 103 -9.27 -18.28 0.12
CA ARG A 103 -8.80 -19.67 0.03
C ARG A 103 -9.45 -20.36 -1.19
N PRO A 104 -8.73 -21.29 -1.83
CA PRO A 104 -9.34 -22.15 -2.86
C PRO A 104 -10.60 -22.83 -2.30
N PRO A 105 -11.71 -22.87 -3.07
CA PRO A 105 -12.91 -23.59 -2.64
C PRO A 105 -12.59 -25.09 -2.50
N LYS A 106 -13.26 -25.76 -1.55
CA LYS A 106 -13.14 -27.22 -1.38
C LYS A 106 -13.73 -27.94 -2.60
N LYS A 107 -13.21 -29.12 -2.92
CA LYS A 107 -13.71 -29.98 -4.01
C LYS A 107 -15.21 -30.26 -3.78
N GLY A 108 -16.05 -29.99 -4.79
CA GLY A 108 -17.51 -30.15 -4.71
C GLY A 108 -18.29 -28.92 -4.21
N SER A 109 -17.62 -27.80 -3.90
CA SER A 109 -18.31 -26.54 -3.59
C SER A 109 -18.77 -25.84 -4.87
N ALA A 110 -20.02 -25.37 -4.89
CA ALA A 110 -20.55 -24.51 -5.95
C ALA A 110 -19.99 -23.07 -5.90
N VAL A 111 -19.31 -22.68 -4.81
CA VAL A 111 -18.80 -21.32 -4.61
C VAL A 111 -17.54 -21.11 -5.46
N GLN A 112 -17.66 -20.29 -6.50
CA GLN A 112 -16.52 -19.90 -7.33
C GLN A 112 -15.80 -18.68 -6.73
N ARG A 113 -14.48 -18.80 -6.52
CA ARG A 113 -13.67 -17.64 -6.09
C ARG A 113 -13.37 -16.71 -7.27
N PRO A 114 -13.45 -15.38 -7.09
CA PRO A 114 -12.95 -14.43 -8.08
C PRO A 114 -11.45 -14.59 -8.33
N ARG A 115 -11.02 -14.52 -9.59
CA ARG A 115 -9.60 -14.62 -9.98
C ARG A 115 -8.73 -13.54 -9.32
N THR A 116 -9.28 -12.34 -9.15
CA THR A 116 -8.63 -11.18 -8.50
C THR A 116 -8.32 -11.39 -7.02
N ARG A 117 -8.96 -12.37 -6.36
CA ARG A 117 -8.77 -12.69 -4.93
C ARG A 117 -7.94 -13.95 -4.70
N THR A 118 -7.19 -14.38 -5.71
CA THR A 118 -6.25 -15.50 -5.58
C THR A 118 -4.91 -15.04 -5.01
N LEU A 119 -4.19 -15.93 -4.32
CA LEU A 119 -2.88 -15.61 -3.72
C LEU A 119 -1.90 -15.06 -4.76
N THR A 120 -1.82 -15.71 -5.92
CA THR A 120 -0.93 -15.31 -7.02
C THR A 120 -1.27 -13.92 -7.57
N ALA A 121 -2.54 -13.68 -7.93
CA ALA A 121 -2.95 -12.39 -8.48
C ALA A 121 -2.77 -11.24 -7.48
N VAL A 122 -2.98 -11.49 -6.19
CA VAL A 122 -2.79 -10.48 -5.14
C VAL A 122 -1.31 -10.14 -4.98
N HIS A 123 -0.41 -11.13 -4.96
CA HIS A 123 1.03 -10.85 -4.86
C HIS A 123 1.59 -10.12 -6.08
N ASP A 124 1.12 -10.46 -7.29
CA ASP A 124 1.52 -9.73 -8.49
C ASP A 124 1.06 -8.27 -8.43
N ALA A 125 -0.20 -8.03 -8.05
CA ALA A 125 -0.74 -6.69 -7.94
C ALA A 125 -0.16 -5.88 -6.75
N MET A 126 0.30 -6.54 -5.68
CA MET A 126 1.04 -5.88 -4.60
C MET A 126 2.42 -5.44 -5.09
N LEU A 127 3.10 -6.28 -5.87
CA LEU A 127 4.42 -5.96 -6.40
C LEU A 127 4.37 -4.78 -7.40
N GLU A 128 3.29 -4.66 -8.19
CA GLU A 128 3.02 -3.46 -8.99
C GLU A 128 2.82 -2.19 -8.16
N ASP A 129 2.24 -2.29 -6.96
CA ASP A 129 2.03 -1.11 -6.11
C ASP A 129 3.34 -0.66 -5.46
N VAL A 130 4.20 -1.61 -5.08
CA VAL A 130 5.50 -1.30 -4.47
C VAL A 130 6.43 -0.58 -5.45
N VAL A 131 6.35 -0.91 -6.74
CA VAL A 131 7.26 -0.41 -7.77
C VAL A 131 6.76 0.89 -8.42
N TYR A 132 5.51 1.30 -8.18
CA TYR A 132 4.95 2.53 -8.71
C TYR A 132 5.79 3.75 -8.27
N PRO A 133 6.17 4.70 -9.17
CA PRO A 133 5.65 4.95 -10.52
C PRO A 133 6.25 4.08 -11.65
N ALA A 134 7.29 3.29 -11.38
CA ALA A 134 7.90 2.46 -12.41
C ALA A 134 6.96 1.32 -12.83
N GLU A 135 7.06 0.95 -14.10
CA GLU A 135 6.30 -0.16 -14.68
C GLU A 135 7.16 -1.42 -14.76
N ILE A 136 6.54 -2.57 -14.53
CA ILE A 136 7.22 -3.86 -14.61
C ILE A 136 7.15 -4.36 -16.04
N VAL A 137 8.30 -4.44 -16.70
CA VAL A 137 8.44 -4.86 -18.11
C VAL A 137 8.64 -6.38 -18.21
N GLY A 138 9.23 -6.99 -17.18
CA GLY A 138 9.51 -8.42 -17.21
C GLY A 138 9.59 -9.03 -15.82
N LYS A 139 9.20 -10.31 -15.73
CA LYS A 139 9.32 -11.13 -14.53
C LYS A 139 9.87 -12.50 -14.91
N ARG A 140 10.95 -12.92 -14.26
CA ARG A 140 11.57 -14.25 -14.45
C ARG A 140 11.70 -14.93 -13.10
N VAL A 141 11.31 -16.20 -13.02
CA VAL A 141 11.49 -17.02 -11.83
C VAL A 141 12.61 -18.02 -12.10
N ARG A 142 13.72 -17.89 -11.37
CA ARG A 142 14.82 -18.86 -11.40
C ARG A 142 14.64 -19.85 -10.26
N TYR A 143 14.62 -21.13 -10.61
CA TYR A 143 14.69 -22.23 -9.67
C TYR A 143 16.14 -22.66 -9.54
N ARG A 144 16.64 -22.73 -8.32
CA ARG A 144 17.98 -23.24 -8.02
C ARG A 144 17.91 -24.74 -7.70
N VAL A 145 19.07 -25.40 -7.70
CA VAL A 145 19.21 -26.85 -7.46
C VAL A 145 18.76 -27.24 -6.05
N ASP A 146 18.91 -26.32 -5.09
CA ASP A 146 18.42 -26.43 -3.71
C ASP A 146 16.89 -26.31 -3.58
N GLY A 147 16.16 -26.11 -4.70
CA GLY A 147 14.71 -25.91 -4.71
C GLY A 147 14.27 -24.48 -4.36
N SER A 148 15.21 -23.59 -4.03
CA SER A 148 14.90 -22.19 -3.74
C SER A 148 14.46 -21.45 -5.02
N LYS A 149 13.58 -20.48 -4.83
CA LYS A 149 13.00 -19.68 -5.93
C LYS A 149 13.45 -18.25 -5.80
N ILE A 150 14.00 -17.71 -6.89
CA ILE A 150 14.37 -16.29 -6.99
C ILE A 150 13.52 -15.65 -8.07
N ILE A 151 12.77 -14.63 -7.67
CA ILE A 151 11.98 -13.81 -8.59
C ILE A 151 12.83 -12.61 -8.98
N LYS A 152 13.16 -12.50 -10.26
CA LYS A 152 13.81 -11.34 -10.85
C LYS A 152 12.75 -10.51 -11.56
N VAL A 153 12.62 -9.25 -11.16
CA VAL A 153 11.70 -8.28 -11.75
C VAL A 153 12.53 -7.23 -12.47
N VAL A 154 12.17 -6.95 -13.72
CA VAL A 154 12.77 -5.87 -14.51
C VAL A 154 11.73 -4.76 -14.58
N SER A 155 12.05 -3.61 -14.00
CA SER A 155 11.22 -2.41 -14.05
C SER A 155 11.86 -1.34 -14.93
N ARG A 156 11.01 -0.47 -15.48
CA ARG A 156 11.40 0.71 -16.26
C ARG A 156 10.65 1.92 -15.69
N LEU A 157 11.40 2.97 -15.37
CA LEU A 157 10.88 4.29 -15.01
C LEU A 157 10.51 5.08 -16.27
#